data_AF-A0A7C3GZU9-F1
#
_entry.id   AF-A0A7C3GZU9-F1
#
_cell.length_a   1.000
_cell.length_b   1.000
_cell.length_c   1.000
_cell.angle_alpha   90.00
_cell.angle_beta   90.00
_cell.angle_gamma   90.00
#
_symmetry.space_group_name_H-M   'P 1'
#
loop_
_entity.id
_entity.type
_entity.pdbx_description
1 polymer ?
#
loop_
_entity_poly.entity_id
_entity_poly.type
_entity_poly.pdbx_seq_one_letter_code
_entity_poly.pdbx_strand_id
1 'polypeptide(L)'
;ASKLGVKQRAISHWERGDTEPSFKTLQKISEIWSVNPVWLFKGEGPMFMHEAEPERSLSPDLAEALKNPRIQKIVLMLKQLPEEDLEEIYRDLQKTKRQHEERERLLKEIEELKKLLKTA
;
A
#
# COMPACT_ATOMS: atom_id res chain seq x y z
N ALA A 1 -2.75 30.36 -16.51
CA ALA A 1 -2.67 30.82 -17.91
C ALA A 1 -1.37 30.35 -18.60
N SER A 2 -0.20 30.89 -18.22
CA SER A 2 1.09 30.58 -18.87
C SER A 2 1.43 29.08 -18.89
N LYS A 3 1.31 28.38 -17.77
CA LYS A 3 1.58 26.91 -17.68
C LYS A 3 0.75 26.06 -18.66
N LEU A 4 -0.46 26.51 -19.02
CA LEU A 4 -1.34 25.80 -19.96
C LEU A 4 -1.13 26.24 -21.42
N GLY A 5 -0.40 27.33 -21.65
CA GLY A 5 -0.28 27.95 -22.96
C GLY A 5 -1.59 28.56 -23.46
N VAL A 6 -2.44 29.07 -22.55
CA VAL A 6 -3.76 29.64 -22.89
C VAL A 6 -3.89 31.07 -22.37
N LYS A 7 -4.73 31.87 -23.03
CA LYS A 7 -5.05 33.23 -22.60
C LYS A 7 -5.83 33.20 -21.28
N GLN A 8 -5.55 34.14 -20.37
CA GLN A 8 -6.26 34.25 -19.08
C GLN A 8 -7.78 34.39 -19.27
N ARG A 9 -8.21 35.10 -20.33
CA ARG A 9 -9.62 35.23 -20.70
C ARG A 9 -10.32 33.88 -20.89
N ALA A 10 -9.64 32.90 -21.50
CA ALA A 10 -10.21 31.57 -21.72
C ALA A 10 -10.49 30.87 -20.38
N ILE A 11 -9.54 30.96 -19.44
CA ILE A 11 -9.71 30.41 -18.08
C ILE A 11 -10.90 31.08 -17.38
N SER A 12 -10.99 32.41 -17.44
CA SER A 12 -12.09 33.14 -16.83
C SER A 12 -13.47 32.77 -17.41
N HIS A 13 -13.54 32.44 -18.71
CA HIS A 13 -14.77 31.94 -19.33
C HIS A 13 -15.10 30.53 -18.82
N TRP A 14 -14.10 29.65 -18.66
CA TRP A 14 -14.29 28.31 -18.11
C TRP A 14 -14.78 28.34 -16.66
N GLU A 15 -14.19 29.19 -15.81
CA GLU A 15 -14.57 29.33 -14.40
C GLU A 15 -16.01 29.84 -14.20
N ARG A 16 -16.53 30.59 -15.18
CA ARG A 16 -17.93 31.06 -15.17
C ARG A 16 -18.91 30.11 -15.87
N GLY A 17 -18.41 29.07 -16.54
CA GLY A 17 -19.23 28.17 -17.37
C GLY A 17 -19.67 28.79 -18.71
N ASP A 18 -19.06 29.89 -19.14
CA ASP A 18 -19.35 30.53 -20.43
C ASP A 18 -18.91 29.64 -21.61
N THR A 19 -17.82 28.90 -21.43
CA THR A 19 -17.29 27.94 -22.40
C THR A 19 -16.61 26.77 -21.68
N GLU A 20 -16.32 25.68 -22.40
CA GLU A 20 -15.58 24.54 -21.86
C GLU A 20 -14.15 24.43 -22.42
N PRO A 21 -13.19 23.93 -21.62
CA PRO A 21 -11.85 23.60 -22.11
C PRO A 21 -11.89 22.37 -23.02
N SER A 22 -10.97 22.30 -23.99
CA SER A 22 -10.80 21.10 -24.82
C SER A 22 -10.30 19.91 -24.00
N PHE A 23 -10.56 18.68 -24.46
CA PHE A 23 -10.02 17.48 -23.82
C PHE A 23 -8.48 17.52 -23.63
N LYS A 24 -7.76 18.00 -24.66
CA LYS A 24 -6.30 18.18 -24.59
C LYS A 24 -5.88 19.18 -23.51
N THR A 25 -6.69 20.22 -23.28
CA THR A 25 -6.47 21.20 -22.22
C THR A 25 -6.76 20.58 -20.85
N LEU A 26 -7.86 19.83 -20.70
CA LEU A 26 -8.19 19.11 -19.48
C LEU A 26 -7.10 18.10 -19.09
N GLN A 27 -6.57 17.36 -20.07
CA GLN A 27 -5.45 16.45 -19.85
C GLN A 27 -4.21 17.19 -19.33
N LYS A 28 -3.85 18.32 -19.94
CA LYS A 28 -2.75 19.16 -19.44
C LYS A 28 -3.00 19.70 -18.03
N ILE A 29 -4.25 20.04 -17.69
CA ILE A 29 -4.60 20.47 -16.33
C ILE A 29 -4.38 19.31 -15.35
N SER A 30 -4.87 18.12 -15.69
CA SER A 30 -4.68 16.91 -14.89
C SER A 30 -3.19 16.61 -14.67
N GLU A 31 -2.36 16.68 -15.71
CA GLU A 31 -0.92 16.40 -15.64
C GLU A 31 -0.14 17.44 -14.82
N ILE A 32 -0.35 18.75 -15.07
CA ILE A 32 0.44 19.82 -14.43
C ILE A 32 0.11 19.94 -12.94
N TRP A 33 -1.14 19.71 -12.55
CA TRP A 33 -1.61 19.88 -11.18
C TRP A 33 -1.93 18.57 -10.46
N SER A 34 -1.68 17.41 -11.10
CA SER A 34 -1.99 16.09 -10.55
C SER A 34 -3.45 15.95 -10.08
N VAL A 35 -4.38 16.54 -10.84
CA VAL A 35 -5.82 16.54 -10.57
C VAL A 35 -6.47 15.36 -11.28
N ASN A 36 -7.42 14.70 -10.63
CA ASN A 36 -8.18 13.61 -11.21
C ASN A 36 -9.06 14.11 -12.36
N PRO A 37 -8.92 13.58 -13.60
CA PRO A 37 -9.71 14.03 -14.74
C PRO A 37 -11.20 13.71 -14.60
N VAL A 38 -11.56 12.66 -13.84
CA VAL A 38 -12.96 12.31 -13.54
C VAL A 38 -13.57 13.36 -12.62
N TRP A 39 -12.87 13.75 -11.56
CA TRP A 39 -13.30 14.84 -10.69
C TRP A 39 -13.39 16.17 -11.46
N LEU A 40 -12.39 16.46 -12.29
CA LEU A 40 -12.33 17.72 -13.05
C LEU A 40 -13.50 17.86 -14.04
N PHE A 41 -13.97 16.75 -14.62
CA PHE A 41 -15.03 16.76 -15.63
C PHE A 41 -16.43 16.52 -15.05
N LYS A 42 -16.56 15.65 -14.04
CA LYS A 42 -17.85 15.21 -13.49
C LYS A 42 -18.11 15.68 -12.04
N GLY A 43 -17.10 16.17 -11.34
CA GLY A 43 -17.16 16.43 -9.90
C GLY A 43 -17.16 15.15 -9.05
N GLU A 44 -16.86 13.99 -9.64
CA GLU A 44 -16.89 12.69 -8.97
C GLU A 44 -15.51 12.25 -8.49
N GLY A 45 -15.43 11.71 -7.26
CA GLY A 45 -14.20 11.15 -6.68
C GLY A 45 -13.26 12.18 -6.05
N PRO A 46 -12.03 11.78 -5.69
CA PRO A 46 -11.06 12.69 -5.08
C PRO A 46 -10.52 13.70 -6.10
N MET A 47 -10.28 14.93 -5.65
CA MET A 47 -9.77 16.03 -6.49
C MET A 47 -8.35 15.76 -6.97
N PHE A 48 -7.47 15.30 -6.09
CA PHE A 48 -6.07 15.03 -6.41
C PHE A 48 -5.78 13.55 -6.57
N MET A 49 -4.95 13.21 -7.55
CA MET A 49 -4.54 11.83 -7.85
C MET A 49 -3.72 11.17 -6.72
N HIS A 50 -3.15 11.97 -5.82
CA HIS A 50 -2.34 11.50 -4.67
C HIS A 50 -3.16 11.37 -3.38
N GLU A 51 -4.39 11.87 -3.33
CA GLU A 51 -5.34 11.57 -2.24
C GLU A 51 -6.03 10.22 -2.45
N ALA A 52 -6.03 9.74 -3.70
CA ALA A 52 -6.04 8.32 -3.99
C ALA A 52 -4.61 7.78 -3.87
N GLU A 53 -4.04 7.77 -2.66
CA GLU A 53 -3.28 6.56 -2.31
C GLU A 53 -4.24 5.43 -2.72
N PRO A 54 -3.88 4.54 -3.66
CA PRO A 54 -4.75 3.40 -3.92
C PRO A 54 -5.05 2.86 -2.54
N GLU A 55 -6.32 2.68 -2.19
CA GLU A 55 -6.66 1.88 -1.03
C GLU A 55 -5.84 0.61 -1.24
N ARG A 56 -4.67 0.53 -0.60
CA ARG A 56 -3.79 -0.61 -0.71
C ARG A 56 -4.55 -1.59 0.14
N SER A 57 -5.49 -2.27 -0.51
CA SER A 57 -6.14 -3.44 0.00
C SER A 57 -5.01 -4.23 0.59
N LEU A 58 -5.09 -4.47 1.89
CA LEU A 58 -4.18 -5.39 2.55
C LEU A 58 -4.17 -6.67 1.70
N SER A 59 -2.99 -7.28 1.55
CA SER A 59 -2.96 -8.61 0.94
C SER A 59 -3.92 -9.52 1.72
N PRO A 60 -4.58 -10.49 1.07
CA PRO A 60 -5.50 -11.39 1.77
C PRO A 60 -4.86 -12.03 3.01
N ASP A 61 -3.59 -12.41 2.92
CA ASP A 61 -2.82 -12.98 4.03
C ASP A 61 -2.62 -12.00 5.19
N LEU A 62 -2.32 -10.73 4.90
CA LEU A 62 -2.17 -9.70 5.92
C LEU A 62 -3.52 -9.34 6.55
N ALA A 63 -4.59 -9.26 5.75
CA ALA A 63 -5.94 -9.04 6.23
C ALA A 63 -6.40 -10.16 7.17
N GLU A 64 -6.11 -11.42 6.82
CA GLU A 64 -6.41 -12.58 7.67
C GLU A 64 -5.59 -12.55 8.96
N ALA A 65 -4.27 -12.32 8.88
CA ALA A 65 -3.42 -12.23 10.07
C ALA A 65 -3.89 -11.13 11.03
N LEU A 66 -4.32 -9.98 10.48
CA LEU A 66 -4.85 -8.88 11.28
C LEU A 66 -6.22 -9.17 11.90
N LYS A 67 -6.91 -10.28 11.59
CA LYS A 67 -8.08 -10.70 12.39
C LYS A 67 -7.70 -11.12 13.81
N ASN A 68 -6.44 -11.47 14.06
CA ASN A 68 -5.96 -11.85 15.38
C ASN A 68 -5.69 -10.60 16.27
N PRO A 69 -6.38 -10.42 17.41
CA PRO A 69 -6.24 -9.23 18.27
C PRO A 69 -4.81 -9.03 18.80
N ARG A 70 -4.06 -10.12 18.99
CA ARG A 70 -2.67 -10.05 19.46
C ARG A 70 -1.76 -9.50 18.36
N ILE A 71 -1.96 -9.91 17.10
CA ILE A 71 -1.20 -9.39 15.96
C ILE A 71 -1.50 -7.90 15.77
N GLN A 72 -2.76 -7.49 15.86
CA GLN A 72 -3.13 -6.07 15.83
C GLN A 72 -2.39 -5.26 16.89
N LYS A 73 -2.38 -5.73 18.15
CA LYS A 73 -1.69 -5.06 19.25
C LYS A 73 -0.18 -4.94 18.99
N ILE A 74 0.46 -6.00 18.48
CA ILE A 74 1.88 -5.96 18.11
C ILE A 74 2.13 -4.91 17.04
N VAL A 75 1.34 -4.88 15.96
CA VAL A 75 1.50 -3.89 14.87
C VAL A 75 1.35 -2.46 15.41
N LEU A 76 0.40 -2.21 16.32
CA LEU A 76 0.24 -0.91 16.97
C LEU A 76 1.42 -0.53 17.87
N MET A 77 2.08 -1.50 18.49
CA MET A 77 3.30 -1.27 19.27
C MET A 77 4.47 -0.93 18.34
N LEU A 78 4.64 -1.68 17.24
CA LEU A 78 5.69 -1.43 16.26
C LEU A 78 5.58 -0.02 15.65
N LYS A 79 4.37 0.47 15.39
CA LYS A 79 4.14 1.85 14.88
C LYS A 79 4.73 2.96 15.77
N GLN A 80 4.94 2.70 17.05
CA GLN A 80 5.44 3.69 18.01
C GLN A 80 6.97 3.68 18.15
N LEU A 81 7.66 2.78 17.44
CA LEU A 81 9.11 2.62 17.50
C LEU A 81 9.81 3.36 16.35
N PRO A 82 11.07 3.80 16.55
CA PRO A 82 11.90 4.31 15.47
C PRO A 82 12.29 3.18 14.50
N GLU A 83 12.66 3.55 13.26
CA GLU A 83 12.93 2.59 12.19
C GLU A 83 14.12 1.67 12.52
N GLU A 84 15.13 2.19 13.23
CA GLU A 84 16.30 1.42 13.63
C GLU A 84 15.93 0.23 14.54
N ASP A 85 14.96 0.43 15.45
CA ASP A 85 14.47 -0.63 16.34
C ASP A 85 13.63 -1.67 15.58
N LEU A 86 12.91 -1.25 14.52
CA LEU A 86 12.11 -2.16 13.68
C LEU A 86 12.98 -3.13 12.89
N GLU A 87 14.13 -2.68 12.39
CA GLU A 87 15.09 -3.52 11.68
C GLU A 87 15.70 -4.59 12.58
N GLU A 88 16.01 -4.24 13.84
CA GLU A 88 16.49 -5.21 14.83
C GLU A 88 15.42 -6.29 15.11
N ILE A 89 14.18 -5.86 15.38
CA ILE A 89 13.06 -6.77 15.62
C ILE A 89 12.83 -7.69 14.41
N TYR A 90 12.92 -7.16 13.19
CA TYR A 90 12.73 -7.95 11.99
C TYR A 90 13.77 -9.06 11.86
N ARG A 91 15.04 -8.77 12.15
CA ARG A 91 16.13 -9.77 12.14
C ARG A 91 15.87 -10.87 13.16
N ASP A 92 15.46 -10.49 14.37
CA ASP A 92 15.17 -11.46 15.43
C ASP A 92 13.96 -12.35 15.10
N LEU A 93 12.92 -11.79 14.49
CA LEU A 93 11.77 -12.56 14.00
C LEU A 93 12.18 -13.55 12.91
N GLN A 94 13.02 -13.14 11.95
CA GLN A 94 13.52 -14.04 10.91
C GLN A 94 14.34 -15.19 11.50
N LYS A 95 15.21 -14.89 12.47
CA LYS A 95 16.00 -15.90 13.19
C LYS A 95 15.11 -16.89 13.93
N THR A 96 14.12 -16.38 14.68
CA THR A 96 13.16 -17.20 15.43
C THR A 96 12.36 -18.11 14.50
N LYS A 97 11.88 -17.59 13.37
CA LYS A 97 11.17 -18.37 12.35
C LYS A 97 12.06 -19.50 11.81
N ARG A 98 13.30 -19.20 11.44
CA ARG A 98 14.25 -20.21 10.92
C ARG A 98 14.51 -21.32 11.94
N GLN A 99 14.73 -20.96 13.20
CA GLN A 99 14.94 -21.92 14.29
C GLN A 99 13.72 -22.83 14.48
N HIS A 100 12.51 -22.28 14.38
CA HIS A 100 11.28 -23.06 14.46
C HIS A 100 11.20 -24.09 13.32
N GLU A 101 11.43 -23.65 12.08
CA GLU A 101 11.40 -24.53 10.90
C GLU A 101 12.45 -25.65 10.98
N GLU A 102 13.66 -25.32 11.43
CA GLU A 102 14.73 -26.30 11.62
C GLU A 102 14.38 -27.32 12.71
N ARG A 103 13.83 -26.87 13.85
CA ARG A 103 13.37 -27.76 14.91
C ARG A 103 12.31 -28.73 14.41
N GLU A 104 11.31 -28.24 13.68
CA GLU A 104 10.26 -29.08 13.10
C GLU A 104 10.83 -30.13 12.12
N ARG A 105 11.83 -29.75 11.33
CA ARG A 105 12.53 -30.68 10.43
C ARG A 105 13.24 -31.78 11.21
N LEU A 106 14.02 -31.41 12.23
CA LEU A 106 14.76 -32.39 13.06
C LEU A 106 13.81 -33.33 13.80
N LEU A 107 12.67 -32.84 14.29
CA LEU A 107 11.66 -33.67 14.94
C LEU A 107 11.09 -34.73 13.99
N LYS A 108 10.82 -34.37 12.73
CA LYS A 108 10.36 -35.33 11.71
C LYS A 108 11.42 -36.40 11.43
N GLU A 109 12.68 -35.99 11.27
CA GLU A 109 13.79 -36.91 11.01
C GLU A 109 14.01 -37.89 12.17
N ILE A 110 13.97 -37.40 13.41
CA ILE A 110 14.05 -38.24 14.61
C ILE A 110 12.89 -39.26 14.64
N GLU A 111 11.67 -38.85 14.28
CA GLU A 111 10.51 -39.74 14.26
C GLU A 111 10.64 -40.84 13.20
N GLU A 112 11.18 -40.51 12.02
CA GLU A 112 11.48 -41.48 10.96
C GLU A 112 12.56 -42.48 11.39
N LEU A 113 13.66 -42.00 11.97
CA LEU A 113 14.74 -42.86 12.49
C LEU A 113 14.24 -43.81 13.58
N LYS A 114 13.38 -43.34 14.47
CA LYS A 114 12.74 -44.19 15.50
C LYS A 114 11.88 -45.29 14.90
N LYS A 115 11.17 -45.02 13.80
CA LYS A 115 10.36 -46.05 13.12
C LYS A 115 11.26 -47.13 12.53
N LEU A 116 12.36 -46.75 11.87
CA LEU A 116 13.32 -47.69 11.28
C LEU A 116 13.97 -48.59 12.35
N LEU A 117 14.35 -48.03 13.50
CA LEU A 117 14.91 -48.78 14.62
C LEU A 117 13.92 -49.75 15.28
N LYS A 118 12.61 -49.50 15.21
CA LYS A 118 11.59 -50.43 15.73
C LYS A 118 11.30 -51.60 14.78
N THR A 119 11.68 -51.48 13.51
CA THR A 119 11.49 -52.50 12.47
C THR A 119 12.73 -53.34 12.18
N ALA A 120 13.87 -53.01 12.79
CA ALA A 120 15.12 -53.76 12.74
C ALA A 120 15.26 -54.65 13.98
#